data_AF-A0A382SNL1-F1
#
_entry.id   AF-A0A382SNL1-F1
#
_cell.length_a   1.000
_cell.length_b   1.000
_cell.length_c   1.000
_cell.angle_alpha   90.00
_cell.angle_beta   90.00
_cell.angle_gamma   90.00
#
_symmetry.space_group_name_H-M   'P 1'
#
loop_
_entity.id
_entity.type
_entity.pdbx_description
1 polymer ?
#
loop_
_entity_poly.entity_id
_entity_poly.type
_entity_poly.pdbx_seq_one_letter_code
_entity_poly.pdbx_strand_id
1 'polypeptide(L)' 'MLDNTDFRILEILQKNARITASEIAESVGLSVPAAAERIKKLSDTEIIERFTAKLAEKELGFDLCAFIAVVSS' A
#
# COMPACT_ATOMS: atom_id res chain seq x y z
N MET A 1 10.07 -7.06 13.51
CA MET A 1 8.83 -6.62 14.18
C MET A 1 8.52 -5.22 13.66
N LEU A 2 7.28 -4.97 13.26
CA LEU A 2 6.82 -3.65 12.79
C LEU A 2 6.64 -2.70 13.98
N ASP A 3 7.01 -1.43 13.79
CA ASP A 3 6.73 -0.37 14.75
C ASP A 3 5.61 0.58 14.27
N ASN A 4 5.18 1.50 15.13
CA ASN A 4 4.13 2.47 14.81
C ASN A 4 4.46 3.34 13.59
N THR A 5 5.74 3.62 13.32
CA THR A 5 6.16 4.40 12.17
C THR A 5 5.96 3.59 10.89
N ASP A 6 6.31 2.31 10.91
CA ASP A 6 6.07 1.41 9.78
C ASP A 6 4.57 1.33 9.44
N PHE A 7 3.69 1.22 10.45
CA PHE A 7 2.24 1.23 10.24
C PHE A 7 1.73 2.53 9.59
N ARG A 8 2.27 3.68 10.02
CA ARG A 8 1.91 4.98 9.41
C ARG A 8 2.40 5.08 7.97
N ILE A 9 3.59 4.58 7.66
CA ILE A 9 4.11 4.52 6.29
C ILE A 9 3.18 3.67 5.41
N LEU A 10 2.77 2.48 5.90
CA LEU A 10 1.84 1.61 5.17
C LEU A 10 0.48 2.28 4.93
N GLU A 11 -0.07 2.97 5.94
CA GLU A 11 -1.33 3.70 5.79
C GLU A 11 -1.24 4.79 4.72
N ILE A 12 -0.13 5.53 4.69
CA ILE A 12 0.11 6.58 3.68
C ILE A 12 0.23 5.95 2.28
N LEU A 13 1.01 4.87 2.13
CA LEU A 13 1.20 4.19 0.85
C LEU A 13 -0.08 3.53 0.32
N GLN A 14 -0.93 2.98 1.20
CA GLN A 14 -2.23 2.42 0.82
C GLN A 14 -3.20 3.47 0.28
N LYS A 15 -3.11 4.71 0.76
CA LYS A 15 -3.90 5.84 0.24
C LYS A 15 -3.31 6.38 -1.05
N ASN A 16 -1.99 6.51 -1.14
CA ASN A 16 -1.29 6.98 -2.32
C ASN A 16 0.09 6.33 -2.45
N ALA A 17 0.17 5.27 -3.25
CA ALA A 17 1.43 4.57 -3.52
C ALA A 17 2.46 5.41 -4.31
N ARG A 18 2.05 6.52 -4.94
CA ARG A 18 2.93 7.39 -5.73
C ARG A 18 3.55 8.53 -4.92
N ILE A 19 3.24 8.63 -3.64
CA ILE A 19 3.81 9.64 -2.75
C ILE A 19 5.33 9.49 -2.67
N THR A 20 6.05 10.60 -2.57
CA THR A 20 7.50 10.58 -2.49
C THR A 20 8.01 10.20 -1.10
N ALA A 21 9.22 9.64 -1.03
CA ALA A 21 9.86 9.35 0.24
C ALA A 21 10.07 10.61 1.09
N SER A 22 10.24 11.79 0.47
CA SER A 22 10.34 13.07 1.17
C SER A 22 9.04 13.46 1.87
N GLU A 23 7.90 13.32 1.20
CA GLU A 23 6.58 13.63 1.80
C GLU A 23 6.22 12.64 2.90
N ILE A 24 6.56 11.35 2.73
CA ILE A 24 6.43 10.35 3.80
C ILE A 24 7.28 10.75 4.99
N ALA A 25 8.56 11.09 4.76
CA ALA A 25 9.50 11.46 5.80
C ALA A 25 9.00 12.65 6.64
N GLU A 26 8.49 13.69 5.98
CA GLU A 26 7.85 14.83 6.65
C GLU A 26 6.64 14.39 7.47
N SER A 27 5.76 13.55 6.91
CA SER A 27 4.53 13.09 7.57
C SER A 27 4.78 12.23 8.82
N VAL A 28 5.88 11.46 8.84
CA VAL A 28 6.21 10.54 9.94
C VAL A 28 7.34 11.03 10.85
N GLY A 29 7.90 12.22 10.59
CA GLY A 29 8.96 12.82 11.40
C GLY A 29 10.32 12.14 11.25
N LEU A 30 10.63 11.61 10.07
CA LEU A 30 11.91 10.98 9.75
C LEU A 30 12.73 11.82 8.76
N SER A 31 14.01 11.48 8.62
CA SER A 31 14.80 11.95 7.48
C SER A 31 14.40 11.19 6.21
N VAL A 32 14.59 11.81 5.04
CA VAL A 32 14.29 11.17 3.75
C VAL A 32 14.99 9.82 3.56
N PRO A 33 16.30 9.66 3.88
CA PRO A 33 16.96 8.37 3.78
C PRO A 33 16.38 7.30 4.72
N ALA A 34 16.00 7.69 5.94
CA ALA A 34 15.39 6.77 6.90
C ALA A 34 14.01 6.29 6.43
N ALA A 35 13.17 7.18 5.90
CA ALA A 35 11.88 6.80 5.32
C ALA A 35 12.06 5.86 4.11
N ALA A 36 13.01 6.17 3.22
CA ALA A 36 13.31 5.32 2.06
C ALA A 36 13.79 3.92 2.47
N GLU A 37 14.67 3.82 3.48
CA GLU A 37 15.13 2.54 4.00
C GLU A 37 13.99 1.72 4.62
N ARG A 38 13.08 2.36 5.37
CA ARG A 38 11.89 1.70 5.91
C ARG A 38 10.98 1.15 4.82
N ILE A 39 10.68 1.95 3.80
CA ILE A 39 9.85 1.52 2.65
C ILE A 39 10.52 0.33 1.94
N LYS A 40 11.83 0.41 1.72
CA LYS A 40 12.61 -0.69 1.12
C LYS A 40 12.53 -1.95 1.98
N LYS A 41 12.74 -1.84 3.29
CA LYS A 41 12.65 -2.97 4.22
C LYS A 41 11.25 -3.59 4.22
N LEU A 42 10.19 -2.79 4.19
CA LEU A 42 8.81 -3.27 4.10
C LEU A 42 8.55 -4.04 2.80
N SER A 43 9.20 -3.65 1.71
CA SER A 43 9.13 -4.35 0.42
C SER A 43 9.98 -5.63 0.42
N ASP A 44 11.23 -5.55 0.89
CA ASP A 44 12.18 -6.67 0.94
C ASP A 44 11.72 -7.78 1.90
N THR A 45 10.90 -7.44 2.90
CA THR A 45 10.31 -8.39 3.87
C THR A 45 8.92 -8.89 3.46
N GLU A 46 8.49 -8.61 2.22
CA GLU A 46 7.20 -9.03 1.65
C GLU A 46 5.96 -8.54 2.42
N ILE A 47 6.13 -7.57 3.33
CA ILE A 47 5.01 -6.89 4.01
C ILE A 47 4.25 -6.03 3.00
N ILE A 48 4.99 -5.42 2.06
CA ILE A 48 4.43 -4.88 0.83
C ILE A 48 4.61 -5.93 -0.26
N GLU A 49 3.57 -6.72 -0.52
CA GLU A 49 3.59 -7.75 -1.55
C GLU A 49 3.71 -7.15 -2.96
N ARG A 50 2.99 -6.04 -3.21
CA ARG A 50 2.98 -5.38 -4.53
C ARG A 50 2.41 -3.97 -4.45
N PHE A 51 2.76 -3.16 -5.46
CA PHE A 51 2.04 -1.94 -5.81
C PHE A 51 1.14 -2.20 -7.03
N THR A 52 -0.08 -1.68 -6.99
CA THR A 52 -1.06 -1.85 -8.07
C THR A 52 -1.77 -0.55 -8.38
N ALA A 53 -2.23 -0.39 -9.62
CA ALA A 53 -3.16 0.66 -9.98
C ALA A 53 -4.59 0.19 -9.66
N LYS A 54 -5.37 1.04 -8.98
CA LYS A 54 -6.82 0.83 -8.84
C LYS A 54 -7.50 1.45 -10.06
N LEU A 55 -8.11 0.61 -10.88
CA LEU A 55 -8.79 1.03 -12.10
C LEU A 55 -10.28 1.28 -11.83
N ALA A 56 -10.86 2.20 -12.58
CA ALA A 56 -12.31 2.42 -12.56
C ALA A 56 -12.98 1.33 -13.41
N GLU A 57 -13.51 0.30 -12.77
CA GLU A 57 -14.16 -0.86 -13.41
C GLU A 57 -15.23 -0.44 -14.43
N LYS A 58 -16.05 0.54 -14.06
CA LYS A 58 -17.10 1.12 -14.91
C LYS A 58 -16.58 1.72 -16.22
N GLU A 59 -15.45 2.44 -16.17
CA GLU A 59 -14.86 3.07 -17.36
C GLU A 59 -14.21 2.04 -18.30
N LEU A 60 -14.02 0.81 -17.82
CA LEU A 60 -13.49 -0.31 -18.57
C LEU A 60 -14.59 -1.25 -19.09
N GLY A 61 -15.87 -0.95 -18.83
CA GLY A 61 -17.00 -1.79 -19.23
C GLY A 61 -17.22 -3.03 -18.36
N PHE A 62 -16.64 -3.06 -17.15
CA PHE A 62 -16.90 -4.11 -16.17
C PHE A 62 -18.13 -3.74 -15.32
N ASP A 63 -19.32 -3.96 -15.88
CA ASP A 63 -20.58 -3.50 -15.28
C ASP A 63 -21.21 -4.49 -14.28
N LEU A 64 -20.63 -5.68 -14.13
CA LEU A 64 -21.14 -6.74 -13.26
C LEU A 64 -20.04 -7.24 -12.32
N CYS A 65 -20.32 -7.18 -11.01
CA CYS A 65 -19.59 -7.88 -9.97
C CYS A 65 -20.53 -8.91 -9.33
N ALA A 66 -20.11 -10.18 -9.27
CA ALA A 66 -20.92 -11.25 -8.69
C ALA A 66 -20.08 -12.06 -7.69
N PHE A 67 -20.70 -12.41 -6.57
CA PHE A 67 -20.12 -13.33 -5.57
C PHE A 67 -20.81 -14.68 -5.70
N ILE A 68 -20.03 -15.75 -5.89
CA ILE A 68 -20.54 -17.12 -5.97
C ILE A 68 -20.16 -17.85 -4.68
N ALA A 69 -21.17 -18.20 -3.88
CA ALA A 69 -20.97 -19.03 -2.70
C ALA A 69 -21.12 -20.51 -3.08
N VAL A 70 -20.11 -21.31 -2.77
CA VAL A 70 -20.14 -22.77 -2.95
C VAL A 70 -20.30 -23.40 -1.58
N VAL A 71 -21.37 -24.16 -1.39
CA VAL A 71 -21.61 -24.96 -0.18
C VAL A 71 -21.40 -26.44 -0.52
N SER A 72 -20.43 -27.07 0.14
CA SER A 72 -20.27 -28.53 0.13
C SER A 72 -20.95 -29.11 1.36
N SER A 73 -21.72 -30.18 1.16
CA SER A 73 -22.19 -31.06 2.26
C SER A 73 -21.06 -31.95 2.77
#